data_AF-A0A645J9K9-F1
#
_entry.id   AF-A0A645J9K9-F1
#
_cell.length_a   1.000
_cell.length_b   1.000
_cell.length_c   1.000
_cell.angle_alpha   90.00
_cell.angle_beta   90.00
_cell.angle_gamma   90.00
#
_symmetry.space_group_name_H-M   'P 1'
#
loop_
_entity.id
_entity.type
_entity.pdbx_description
1 polymer ?
#
loop_
_entity_poly.entity_id
_entity_poly.type
_entity_poly.pdbx_seq_one_letter_code
_entity_poly.pdbx_strand_id
1 'polypeptide(L)'
;MNVILIMADDVGYECVGAYGSTYNTPYLDKMAEKGMIFMNCHSQPLSTPSRVQLMTGKYNNRNYTQFGYLNPQEKTFAHLAKEEGYATCIAGKWQLGYDTRLPKVFGFDSYCSVATF
;
A
#
# COMPACT_ATOMS: atom_id res chain seq x y z
N MET A 1 5.07 -17.27 -9.52
CA MET A 1 5.68 -16.27 -8.61
C MET A 1 4.56 -15.67 -7.78
N ASN A 2 4.79 -15.36 -6.50
CA ASN A 2 3.80 -14.69 -5.65
C ASN A 2 4.37 -13.34 -5.20
N VAL A 3 3.53 -12.31 -5.19
CA VAL A 3 3.91 -10.96 -4.74
C VAL A 3 3.09 -10.63 -3.50
N ILE A 4 3.77 -10.28 -2.40
CA ILE A 4 3.13 -9.85 -1.16
C ILE A 4 3.64 -8.45 -0.84
N LEU A 5 2.72 -7.49 -0.80
CA LEU A 5 3.00 -6.11 -0.44
C LEU A 5 2.45 -5.84 0.96
N ILE A 6 3.33 -5.49 1.90
CA ILE A 6 2.98 -5.12 3.26
C ILE A 6 3.18 -3.61 3.40
N MET A 7 2.11 -2.88 3.69
CA MET A 7 2.13 -1.44 3.93
C MET A 7 1.74 -1.16 5.38
N ALA A 8 2.68 -0.66 6.17
CA ALA A 8 2.40 -0.16 7.51
C ALA A 8 1.76 1.24 7.45
N ASP A 9 1.00 1.61 8.47
CA ASP A 9 0.38 2.94 8.61
C ASP A 9 1.08 3.65 9.79
N ASP A 10 1.49 4.90 9.57
CA ASP A 10 2.17 5.76 10.56
C ASP A 10 3.43 5.15 11.20
N VAL A 11 4.24 4.44 10.40
CA VAL A 11 5.54 3.88 10.83
C VAL A 11 6.69 4.65 10.18
N GLY A 12 7.52 5.29 11.02
CA GLY A 12 8.77 5.93 10.61
C GLY A 12 9.93 4.93 10.44
N TYR A 13 10.97 5.33 9.72
CA TYR A 13 12.15 4.48 9.52
C TYR A 13 12.85 4.17 10.85
N GLU A 14 12.82 5.13 11.79
CA GLU A 14 13.36 5.05 13.14
C GLU A 14 12.63 4.04 14.03
N CYS A 15 11.51 3.47 13.57
CA CYS A 15 10.74 2.48 14.31
C CYS A 15 11.22 1.03 14.07
N VAL A 16 12.14 0.79 13.14
CA VAL A 16 12.55 -0.56 12.72
C VAL A 16 14.02 -0.81 13.07
N GLY A 17 14.30 -1.93 13.74
CA GLY A 17 15.62 -2.33 14.23
C GLY A 17 16.69 -2.37 13.12
N ALA A 18 16.34 -2.88 11.95
CA ALA A 18 17.19 -2.87 10.75
C ALA A 18 17.67 -1.47 10.29
N TYR A 19 17.01 -0.40 10.76
CA TYR A 19 17.41 0.99 10.52
C TYR A 19 18.04 1.67 11.77
N GLY A 20 18.36 0.90 12.81
CA GLY A 20 19.01 1.39 14.03
C GLY A 20 18.06 1.70 15.19
N SER A 21 16.80 1.28 15.11
CA SER A 21 15.83 1.47 16.21
C SER A 21 16.16 0.65 17.46
N THR A 22 15.64 1.09 18.62
CA THR A 22 15.66 0.33 19.87
C THR A 22 14.40 -0.52 20.08
N TYR A 23 13.39 -0.39 19.21
CA TYR A 23 12.19 -1.23 19.28
C TYR A 23 12.49 -2.68 18.88
N ASN A 24 11.75 -3.61 19.49
CA ASN A 24 11.90 -5.04 19.24
C ASN A 24 11.16 -5.46 17.96
N THR A 25 11.84 -5.48 16.82
CA THR A 25 11.29 -5.85 15.49
C THR A 25 11.91 -7.12 14.89
N PRO A 26 12.02 -8.24 15.62
CA PRO A 26 12.91 -9.35 15.28
C PRO A 26 12.57 -10.06 13.96
N TYR A 27 11.31 -9.99 13.50
CA TYR A 27 10.90 -10.57 12.23
C TYR A 27 11.22 -9.67 11.03
N LEU A 28 11.14 -8.35 11.19
CA LEU A 28 11.55 -7.40 10.16
C LEU A 28 13.07 -7.39 10.03
N ASP A 29 13.78 -7.47 11.14
CA ASP A 29 15.25 -7.49 11.16
C ASP A 29 15.79 -8.74 10.45
N LYS A 30 15.21 -9.92 10.74
CA LYS A 30 15.52 -11.17 10.01
C LYS A 30 15.17 -11.10 8.52
N MET A 31 14.12 -10.38 8.15
CA MET A 31 13.75 -10.18 6.74
C MET A 31 14.78 -9.29 6.04
N ALA A 32 15.24 -8.23 6.71
CA ALA A 32 16.27 -7.34 6.22
C ALA A 32 17.63 -8.06 6.04
N GLU A 33 18.03 -8.92 6.98
CA GLU A 33 19.27 -9.73 6.88
C GLU A 33 19.31 -10.64 5.65
N LYS A 34 18.14 -11.16 5.23
CA LYS A 34 18.01 -12.11 4.10
C LYS A 34 17.56 -11.44 2.80
N GLY A 35 17.30 -10.15 2.84
CA GLY A 35 16.66 -9.40 1.77
C GLY A 35 17.49 -8.18 1.39
N MET A 36 16.78 -7.09 1.12
CA MET A 36 17.38 -5.81 0.76
C MET A 36 16.75 -4.71 1.60
N ILE A 37 17.57 -3.75 2.03
CA ILE A 37 17.17 -2.56 2.77
C ILE A 37 17.30 -1.37 1.82
N PHE A 38 16.35 -0.43 1.90
CA PHE A 38 16.39 0.81 1.13
C PHE A 38 16.67 1.99 2.05
N MET A 39 17.85 2.60 1.91
CA MET A 39 18.18 3.83 2.65
C MET A 39 17.52 5.09 2.05
N ASN A 40 16.95 4.97 0.86
CA ASN A 40 16.29 6.05 0.15
C ASN A 40 14.95 5.57 -0.45
N CYS A 41 13.91 5.54 0.38
CA CYS A 41 12.55 5.16 0.01
C CYS A 41 11.57 6.18 0.60
N HIS A 42 10.66 6.71 -0.22
CA HIS A 42 9.80 7.82 0.18
C HIS A 42 8.32 7.49 -0.04
N SER A 43 7.51 7.93 0.91
CA SER A 43 6.05 8.01 0.79
C SER A 43 5.62 9.48 0.68
N GLN A 44 4.33 9.70 0.47
CA GLN A 44 3.72 11.02 0.66
C GLN A 44 3.50 11.26 2.16
N PRO A 45 3.38 12.51 2.62
CA PRO A 45 3.27 12.83 4.05
C PRO A 45 1.91 12.45 4.67
N LEU A 46 0.97 11.89 3.90
CA LEU A 46 -0.36 11.50 4.36
C LEU A 46 -0.79 10.15 3.76
N SER A 47 -1.71 9.47 4.47
CA SER A 47 -2.20 8.13 4.12
C SER A 47 -2.85 8.06 2.73
N THR A 48 -3.84 8.93 2.45
CA THR A 48 -4.53 8.95 1.14
C THR A 48 -3.57 9.17 -0.05
N PRO A 49 -2.77 10.25 -0.12
CA PRO A 49 -1.88 10.47 -1.27
C PRO A 49 -0.86 9.34 -1.45
N SER A 50 -0.31 8.78 -0.35
CA SER A 50 0.59 7.63 -0.41
C SER A 50 -0.07 6.41 -1.05
N ARG A 51 -1.30 6.10 -0.64
CA ARG A 51 -2.07 4.96 -1.18
C ARG A 51 -2.49 5.20 -2.63
N VAL A 52 -2.89 6.42 -3.00
CA VAL A 52 -3.19 6.78 -4.41
C VAL A 52 -1.97 6.55 -5.29
N GLN A 53 -0.80 7.07 -4.87
CA GLN A 53 0.44 6.93 -5.65
C GLN A 53 0.90 5.47 -5.72
N LEU A 54 0.83 4.72 -4.62
CA LEU A 54 1.17 3.29 -4.58
C LEU A 54 0.26 2.46 -5.50
N MET A 55 -1.05 2.70 -5.46
CA MET A 55 -2.01 1.95 -6.27
C MET A 55 -1.84 2.21 -7.76
N THR A 56 -1.63 3.47 -8.14
CA THR A 56 -1.68 3.92 -9.56
C THR A 56 -0.32 4.07 -10.21
N GLY A 57 0.76 4.14 -9.44
CA GLY A 57 2.11 4.46 -9.93
C GLY A 57 2.27 5.89 -10.45
N LYS A 58 1.30 6.79 -10.19
CA LYS A 58 1.31 8.18 -10.68
C LYS A 58 1.65 9.15 -9.55
N TYR A 59 2.45 10.17 -9.88
CA TYR A 59 2.62 11.32 -9.00
C TYR A 59 1.26 12.00 -8.72
N ASN A 60 1.04 12.38 -7.47
CA ASN A 60 -0.26 12.88 -7.02
C ASN A 60 -0.69 14.21 -7.63
N ASN A 61 0.22 15.00 -8.20
CA ASN A 61 -0.15 16.17 -9.00
C ASN A 61 -1.01 15.82 -10.23
N ARG A 62 -1.10 14.55 -10.61
CA ARG A 62 -1.92 14.09 -11.75
C ARG A 62 -3.30 13.56 -11.35
N ASN A 63 -3.44 12.99 -10.15
CA ASN A 63 -4.62 12.19 -9.84
C ASN A 63 -5.11 12.26 -8.39
N TYR A 64 -4.44 12.98 -7.50
CA TYR A 64 -4.93 13.23 -6.17
C TYR A 64 -5.79 14.49 -6.16
N THR A 65 -7.07 14.35 -5.81
CA THR A 65 -8.03 15.45 -5.82
C THR A 65 -8.48 15.83 -4.42
N GLN A 66 -8.75 14.83 -3.57
CA GLN A 66 -9.24 15.03 -2.21
C GLN A 66 -8.87 13.86 -1.30
N PHE A 67 -8.90 14.11 0.01
CA PHE A 67 -8.62 13.09 1.01
C PHE A 67 -9.68 11.99 1.01
N GLY A 68 -9.27 10.74 1.22
CA GLY A 68 -10.17 9.58 1.25
C GLY A 68 -10.77 9.19 -0.10
N TYR A 69 -10.17 9.58 -1.23
CA TYR A 69 -10.73 9.32 -2.56
C TYR A 69 -9.66 8.86 -3.56
N LEU A 70 -9.98 7.79 -4.30
CA LEU A 70 -9.34 7.44 -5.56
C LEU A 70 -10.41 7.45 -6.65
N ASN A 71 -10.10 8.09 -7.78
CA ASN A 71 -10.98 8.09 -8.94
C ASN A 71 -11.19 6.64 -9.44
N PRO A 72 -12.43 6.12 -9.50
CA PRO A 72 -12.71 4.75 -9.99
C PRO A 72 -12.32 4.50 -11.45
N GLN A 73 -12.04 5.54 -12.24
CA GLN A 73 -11.50 5.41 -13.60
C GLN A 73 -9.97 5.19 -13.63
N GLU A 74 -9.28 5.30 -12.49
CA GLU A 74 -7.84 5.02 -12.40
C GLU A 74 -7.55 3.52 -12.44
N LYS A 75 -6.53 3.16 -13.21
CA LYS A 75 -6.01 1.78 -13.24
C LYS A 75 -4.99 1.60 -12.13
N THR A 76 -5.10 0.48 -11.41
CA THR A 76 -4.23 0.13 -10.28
C THR A 76 -3.31 -1.02 -10.64
N PHE A 77 -2.27 -1.26 -9.83
CA PHE A 77 -1.42 -2.45 -9.99
C PHE A 77 -2.22 -3.75 -9.89
N ALA A 78 -3.33 -3.78 -9.14
CA ALA A 78 -4.16 -4.98 -9.00
C ALA A 78 -4.94 -5.29 -10.28
N HIS A 79 -5.40 -4.27 -11.01
CA HIS A 79 -5.95 -4.48 -12.35
C HIS A 79 -4.92 -5.11 -13.29
N LEU A 80 -3.70 -4.58 -13.29
CA LEU A 80 -2.61 -5.09 -14.13
C LEU A 80 -2.23 -6.52 -13.75
N ALA A 81 -2.10 -6.81 -12.45
CA ALA A 81 -1.81 -8.16 -11.97
C ALA A 81 -2.90 -9.16 -12.39
N LYS A 82 -4.17 -8.76 -12.31
CA LYS A 82 -5.30 -9.60 -12.70
C LYS A 82 -5.32 -9.88 -14.20
N GLU A 83 -4.99 -8.90 -15.05
CA GLU A 83 -4.84 -9.09 -16.50
C GLU A 83 -3.78 -10.13 -16.84
N GLU A 84 -2.72 -10.21 -16.02
CA GLU A 84 -1.66 -11.22 -16.12
C GLU A 84 -1.99 -12.56 -15.41
N GLY A 85 -3.25 -12.75 -14.98
CA GLY A 85 -3.72 -14.02 -14.40
C GLY A 85 -3.42 -14.22 -12.92
N TYR A 86 -3.00 -13.18 -12.19
CA TYR A 86 -2.85 -13.29 -10.73
C TYR A 86 -4.20 -13.25 -10.03
N ALA A 87 -4.36 -14.10 -9.01
CA ALA A 87 -5.39 -13.93 -8.00
C ALA A 87 -5.00 -12.76 -7.08
N THR A 88 -5.89 -11.78 -6.92
CA THR A 88 -5.59 -10.55 -6.17
C THR A 88 -6.39 -10.47 -4.87
N CYS A 89 -5.72 -10.08 -3.79
CA CYS A 89 -6.34 -9.92 -2.47
C CYS A 89 -5.78 -8.70 -1.74
N ILE A 90 -6.63 -8.04 -0.93
CA ILE A 90 -6.22 -6.99 0.00
C ILE A 90 -6.88 -7.15 1.36
N ALA A 91 -6.13 -6.90 2.43
CA ALA A 91 -6.65 -6.87 3.80
C ALA A 91 -6.16 -5.63 4.54
N GLY A 92 -6.99 -5.08 5.43
CA GLY A 92 -6.66 -3.92 6.27
C GLY A 92 -7.26 -2.61 5.79
N LYS A 93 -6.54 -1.50 5.97
CA LYS A 93 -7.04 -0.15 5.71
C LYS A 93 -7.11 0.16 4.21
N TRP A 94 -8.27 0.65 3.76
CA TRP A 94 -8.46 1.09 2.36
C TRP A 94 -8.07 2.56 2.14
N GLN A 95 -8.72 3.51 2.84
CA GLN A 95 -8.51 4.97 2.75
C GLN A 95 -8.65 5.58 1.33
N LEU A 96 -9.33 4.91 0.40
CA LEU A 96 -9.50 5.39 -0.99
C LEU A 96 -10.99 5.44 -1.40
N GLY A 97 -11.85 5.61 -0.41
CA GLY A 97 -13.30 5.75 -0.55
C GLY A 97 -14.05 5.00 0.56
N TYR A 98 -15.35 5.29 0.70
CA TYR A 98 -16.18 4.78 1.79
C TYR A 98 -16.94 3.51 1.45
N ASP A 99 -17.20 3.25 0.17
CA ASP A 99 -17.88 2.03 -0.24
C ASP A 99 -16.94 0.84 -0.08
N THR A 100 -17.33 -0.10 0.78
CA THR A 100 -16.54 -1.30 1.11
C THR A 100 -16.32 -2.22 -0.08
N ARG A 101 -17.05 -2.04 -1.19
CA ARG A 101 -16.91 -2.80 -2.43
C ARG A 101 -15.85 -2.23 -3.36
N LEU A 102 -15.30 -1.04 -3.07
CA LEU A 102 -14.30 -0.38 -3.92
C LEU A 102 -13.07 -1.24 -4.22
N PRO A 103 -12.49 -2.03 -3.29
CA PRO A 103 -11.37 -2.89 -3.63
C PRO A 103 -11.63 -3.78 -4.86
N LYS A 104 -12.87 -4.28 -5.01
CA LYS A 104 -13.27 -5.07 -6.18
C LYS A 104 -13.28 -4.24 -7.46
N VAL A 105 -13.76 -3.01 -7.39
CA VAL A 105 -13.71 -2.04 -8.50
C VAL A 105 -12.26 -1.74 -8.88
N PHE A 106 -11.34 -1.78 -7.92
CA PHE A 106 -9.91 -1.54 -8.12
C PHE A 106 -9.08 -2.79 -8.39
N GLY A 107 -9.71 -3.88 -8.83
CA GLY A 107 -9.02 -5.07 -9.33
C GLY A 107 -8.66 -6.12 -8.29
N PHE A 108 -9.13 -6.00 -7.03
CA PHE A 108 -8.95 -7.04 -6.00
C PHE A 108 -10.10 -8.05 -6.00
N ASP A 109 -9.81 -9.33 -6.27
CA ASP A 109 -10.83 -10.39 -6.30
C ASP A 109 -11.42 -10.68 -4.91
N SER A 110 -10.57 -10.66 -3.90
CA SER A 110 -10.94 -10.85 -2.50
C SER A 110 -10.49 -9.68 -1.65
N TYR A 111 -11.29 -9.29 -0.66
CA TYR A 111 -10.92 -8.21 0.23
C TYR A 111 -11.53 -8.36 1.63
N CYS A 112 -10.74 -8.01 2.64
CA CYS A 112 -11.17 -7.83 4.02
C CYS A 112 -10.67 -6.48 4.50
N SER A 113 -11.36 -5.41 4.08
CA SER A 113 -10.90 -4.05 4.29
C SER A 113 -11.90 -3.20 5.06
N VAL A 114 -11.37 -2.28 5.86
CA VAL A 114 -12.17 -1.26 6.54
C VAL A 114 -12.01 0.09 5.82
N ALA A 115 -13.13 0.76 5.58
CA ALA A 115 -13.12 2.19 5.31
C ALA A 115 -12.76 2.88 6.64
N THR A 116 -11.72 3.70 6.65
CA THR A 116 -11.23 4.36 7.87
C THR A 116 -11.27 5.87 7.68
N PHE A 117 -11.46 6.61 8.78
CA PHE A 117 -11.43 8.06 8.84
C PHE A 117 -9.99 8.56 8.69
#